data_AF-A0A4V0NGT3-F1
#
_entry.id   AF-A0A4V0NGT3-F1
#
_cell.length_a   1.000
_cell.length_b   1.000
_cell.length_c   1.000
_cell.angle_alpha   90.00
_cell.angle_beta   90.00
_cell.angle_gamma   90.00
#
_symmetry.space_group_name_H-M   'P 1'
#
loop_
_entity.id
_entity.type
_entity.pdbx_description
1 polymer ?
#
loop_
_entity_poly.entity_id
_entity_poly.type
_entity_poly.pdbx_seq_one_letter_code
_entity_poly.pdbx_strand_id
1 'polypeptide(L)'
;MANADRDSETGARVWTGAGGGDLDAPLRQRRPRRPVRRWREAACGLTGVLAAGALGLGTAGCARAAPDRSGTAAVEARPVASAAPVASAAPVASAAASAGAAASAGAAPTADAAPAVSAAPAATPPAAAAAGWRFESSLGVQIEVPADWAVNDYGCNMSDRPTVVRAQVYQLACLTPEKPTKQVAQIGADAPEEVKKGPEFTRRDVSLGGVSAERTEGRGADGRHFGWLRIPSRQILISVRTHDPELTRRILDSAQLVGVDHNGCPDRRPSKAAHPGARSAMAPRDPASISICYYGPRGDVLRTSARLSGREAAELAAALGSSRPGPNPDVDPKQCLHPPAPPPADAVLLVEDAAGKGAIHVAFSGCTGRGLDNGALRAHVNLPIIQRIMIPLGTGFTFNGDLSP
;
A
#
# COMPACT_ATOMS: atom_id res chain seq x y z
N MET A 1 22.69 -22.12 -24.67
CA MET A 1 23.51 -20.95 -25.08
C MET A 1 22.76 -19.68 -24.70
N ALA A 2 23.47 -18.59 -24.41
CA ALA A 2 22.96 -17.50 -23.59
C ALA A 2 21.86 -16.66 -24.27
N ASN A 3 20.80 -16.34 -23.50
CA ASN A 3 19.98 -15.17 -23.75
C ASN A 3 20.71 -13.96 -23.14
N ALA A 4 20.85 -12.89 -23.92
CA ALA A 4 21.33 -11.60 -23.43
C ALA A 4 20.14 -10.65 -23.30
N ASP A 5 19.94 -10.11 -22.10
CA ASP A 5 18.87 -9.15 -21.80
C ASP A 5 19.06 -7.83 -22.55
N ARG A 6 17.94 -7.12 -22.74
CA ARG A 6 17.89 -5.84 -23.43
C ARG A 6 17.35 -4.78 -22.48
N ASP A 7 18.24 -4.20 -21.69
CA ASP A 7 17.89 -3.14 -20.76
C ASP A 7 17.34 -1.92 -21.50
N SER A 8 16.18 -1.46 -21.04
CA SER A 8 15.58 -0.18 -21.44
C SER A 8 15.28 0.62 -20.17
N GLU A 9 16.20 1.50 -19.80
CA GLU A 9 16.04 2.41 -18.67
C GLU A 9 14.79 3.29 -18.86
N THR A 10 13.70 2.91 -18.20
CA THR A 10 12.53 3.77 -18.01
C THR A 10 12.55 4.30 -16.59
N GLY A 11 12.49 5.62 -16.44
CA GLY A 11 12.75 6.34 -15.19
C GLY A 11 11.67 6.23 -14.11
N ALA A 12 11.17 5.02 -13.84
CA ALA A 12 10.27 4.74 -12.73
C ALA A 12 11.00 4.95 -11.40
N ARG A 13 10.67 6.05 -10.68
CA ARG A 13 11.23 6.31 -9.35
C ARG A 13 10.56 5.40 -8.32
N VAL A 14 11.20 4.28 -8.02
CA VAL A 14 10.83 3.43 -6.88
C VAL A 14 11.26 4.11 -5.59
N TRP A 15 10.30 4.45 -4.73
CA TRP A 15 10.59 4.88 -3.36
C TRP A 15 10.40 3.71 -2.40
N THR A 16 11.50 3.09 -2.00
CA THR A 16 11.53 2.20 -0.83
C THR A 16 11.67 3.06 0.42
N GLY A 17 10.66 3.03 1.29
CA GLY A 17 10.76 3.65 2.61
C GLY A 17 11.77 2.89 3.47
N ALA A 18 13.01 3.39 3.54
CA ALA A 18 13.96 2.93 4.54
C ALA A 18 13.47 3.30 5.95
N GLY A 19 13.72 2.43 6.93
CA GLY A 19 13.19 2.56 8.29
C GLY A 19 13.57 3.87 8.97
N GLY A 20 12.73 4.31 9.92
CA GLY A 20 13.01 5.48 10.74
C GLY A 20 14.29 5.30 11.55
N GLY A 21 15.16 6.30 11.52
CA GLY A 21 16.37 6.35 12.34
C GLY A 21 16.05 6.66 13.80
N ASP A 22 16.81 6.06 14.71
CA ASP A 22 16.67 6.21 16.15
C ASP A 22 16.83 7.67 16.62
N LEU A 23 15.98 8.06 17.56
CA LEU A 23 16.22 9.20 18.46
C LEU A 23 16.16 8.69 19.91
N ASP A 24 17.28 8.12 20.36
CA ASP A 24 17.52 7.81 21.77
C ASP A 24 17.54 9.11 22.59
N ALA A 25 16.42 9.41 23.26
CA ALA A 25 16.31 10.46 24.25
C ALA A 25 16.24 9.83 25.66
N PRO A 26 17.26 9.99 26.52
CA PRO A 26 17.31 9.28 27.79
C PRO A 26 16.21 9.73 28.77
N LEU A 27 15.52 8.74 29.34
CA LEU A 27 14.47 8.90 30.34
C LEU A 27 14.99 9.64 31.59
N ARG A 28 14.65 10.93 31.73
CA ARG A 28 14.86 11.69 32.97
C ARG A 28 13.98 11.14 34.10
N GLN A 29 14.57 10.38 35.01
CA GLN A 29 13.94 9.97 36.26
C GLN A 29 13.46 11.20 37.05
N ARG A 30 12.16 11.25 37.39
CA ARG A 30 11.63 12.19 38.36
C ARG A 30 11.89 11.68 39.79
N ARG A 31 12.68 12.41 40.58
CA ARG A 31 12.72 12.27 42.06
C ARG A 31 11.92 13.40 42.75
N PRO A 32 11.41 13.16 43.97
CA PRO A 32 10.36 14.00 44.56
C PRO A 32 10.86 15.33 45.15
N ARG A 33 9.97 16.32 45.21
CA ARG A 33 10.21 17.64 45.82
C ARG A 33 10.14 17.58 47.36
N ARG A 34 11.17 18.09 48.05
CA ARG A 34 11.02 18.81 49.34
C ARG A 34 12.02 20.00 49.40
N PRO A 35 11.76 21.02 50.24
CA PRO A 35 12.23 22.39 49.95
C PRO A 35 13.28 22.93 50.94
N VAL A 36 14.30 23.64 50.46
CA VAL A 36 15.17 24.48 51.31
C VAL A 36 15.58 25.79 50.59
N ARG A 37 15.34 26.89 51.32
CA ARG A 37 15.95 28.24 51.34
C ARG A 37 16.91 28.69 50.20
N ARG A 38 16.70 29.94 49.76
CA ARG A 38 17.74 30.84 49.19
C ARG A 38 18.96 30.92 50.13
N TRP A 39 20.18 31.00 49.59
CA TRP A 39 21.20 32.01 49.95
C TRP A 39 22.40 31.98 48.96
N ARG A 40 22.78 33.18 48.51
CA ARG A 40 24.08 33.67 47.99
C ARG A 40 24.76 33.10 46.72
N GLU A 41 25.27 34.09 45.99
CA GLU A 41 26.22 34.03 44.89
C GLU A 41 27.66 33.84 45.41
N ALA A 42 28.53 33.29 44.57
CA ALA A 42 29.98 33.52 44.59
C ALA A 42 30.52 33.39 43.16
N ALA A 43 31.47 34.24 42.79
CA ALA A 43 32.07 34.32 41.46
C ALA A 43 33.54 33.83 41.46
N CYS A 44 34.24 34.05 40.33
CA CYS A 44 35.64 33.70 40.02
C CYS A 44 35.87 32.23 39.59
N GLY A 45 36.74 31.93 38.60
CA GLY A 45 37.62 32.83 37.83
C GLY A 45 38.22 32.21 36.56
N LEU A 46 38.99 33.00 35.81
CA LEU A 46 39.64 32.64 34.53
C LEU A 46 40.90 31.76 34.70
N THR A 47 41.24 30.95 33.67
CA THR A 47 42.48 31.03 32.84
C THR A 47 42.57 29.85 31.85
N GLY A 48 42.79 30.09 30.54
CA GLY A 48 44.04 29.70 29.83
C GLY A 48 43.83 28.45 28.94
N VAL A 49 44.69 28.02 27.99
CA VAL A 49 45.84 28.61 27.24
C VAL A 49 45.83 28.02 25.79
N LEU A 50 46.61 28.57 24.85
CA LEU A 50 46.70 28.22 23.41
C LEU A 50 47.56 26.97 23.06
N ALA A 51 47.24 26.31 21.93
CA ALA A 51 48.15 25.81 20.87
C ALA A 51 47.29 25.36 19.65
N ALA A 52 47.49 25.64 18.35
CA ALA A 52 48.63 25.99 17.47
C ALA A 52 49.29 24.79 16.74
N GLY A 53 49.17 24.74 15.40
CA GLY A 53 49.70 23.72 14.49
C GLY A 53 48.60 23.15 13.56
N ALA A 54 48.47 23.34 12.24
CA ALA A 54 49.31 23.81 11.11
C ALA A 54 49.74 22.69 10.13
N LEU A 55 49.50 22.95 8.82
CA LEU A 55 49.98 22.27 7.60
C LEU A 55 49.32 20.94 7.16
N GLY A 56 48.99 20.86 5.86
CA GLY A 56 48.45 19.65 5.22
C GLY A 56 47.63 19.85 3.93
N LEU A 57 48.06 20.72 3.00
CA LEU A 57 47.40 20.84 1.69
C LEU A 57 47.81 19.68 0.77
N GLY A 58 46.85 18.87 0.31
CA GLY A 58 47.06 17.78 -0.65
C GLY A 58 45.92 17.70 -1.66
N THR A 59 46.15 18.24 -2.87
CA THR A 59 45.18 18.23 -3.97
C THR A 59 45.28 16.94 -4.77
N ALA A 60 44.27 16.07 -4.68
CA ALA A 60 44.11 14.91 -5.56
C ALA A 60 43.04 15.20 -6.63
N GLY A 61 43.46 15.43 -7.87
CA GLY A 61 42.57 15.55 -9.01
C GLY A 61 42.31 14.19 -9.66
N CYS A 62 41.04 13.83 -9.83
CA CYS A 62 40.64 12.68 -10.65
C CYS A 62 40.10 13.17 -12.00
N ALA A 63 40.75 12.75 -13.08
CA ALA A 63 40.35 13.10 -14.44
C ALA A 63 39.04 12.40 -14.84
N ARG A 64 38.18 13.11 -15.58
CA ARG A 64 37.03 12.50 -16.27
C ARG A 64 37.52 11.76 -17.51
N ALA A 65 37.31 10.45 -17.57
CA ALA A 65 37.34 9.70 -18.81
C ALA A 65 36.03 9.94 -19.58
N ALA A 66 36.13 10.36 -20.84
CA ALA A 66 35.00 10.41 -21.77
C ALA A 66 35.00 9.13 -22.62
N PRO A 67 33.85 8.45 -22.83
CA PRO A 67 33.75 7.38 -23.80
C PRO A 67 33.64 7.95 -25.22
N ASP A 68 34.41 7.35 -26.12
CA ASP A 68 34.57 7.73 -27.52
C ASP A 68 33.29 7.44 -28.35
N ARG A 69 33.06 8.23 -29.40
CA ARG A 69 31.98 8.05 -30.38
C ARG A 69 32.58 7.67 -31.72
N SER A 70 32.57 6.39 -32.06
CA SER A 70 32.80 5.91 -33.43
C SER A 70 32.20 4.51 -33.61
N GLY A 71 31.34 4.32 -34.62
CA GLY A 71 30.65 3.04 -34.81
C GLY A 71 29.44 3.08 -35.75
N THR A 72 29.58 3.68 -36.94
CA THR A 72 28.55 3.59 -37.98
C THR A 72 28.63 2.26 -38.72
N ALA A 73 27.59 1.44 -38.62
CA ALA A 73 27.37 0.29 -39.51
C ALA A 73 25.92 0.28 -39.98
N ALA A 74 25.70 0.64 -41.25
CA ALA A 74 24.41 0.47 -41.90
C ALA A 74 24.22 -1.01 -42.24
N VAL A 75 23.09 -1.60 -41.85
CA VAL A 75 22.68 -2.93 -42.34
C VAL A 75 21.28 -2.84 -42.92
N GLU A 76 21.23 -3.23 -44.18
CA GLU A 76 20.13 -3.30 -45.12
C GLU A 76 18.87 -3.98 -44.56
N ALA A 77 17.73 -3.29 -44.57
CA ALA A 77 16.45 -3.86 -44.16
C ALA A 77 15.80 -4.64 -45.33
N ARG A 78 15.77 -5.97 -45.23
CA ARG A 78 14.96 -6.81 -46.12
C ARG A 78 13.54 -6.97 -45.56
N PRO A 79 12.47 -6.71 -46.33
CA PRO A 79 11.11 -6.94 -45.88
C PRO A 79 10.78 -8.45 -45.90
N VAL A 80 10.24 -8.96 -44.79
CA VAL A 80 9.61 -10.29 -44.75
C VAL A 80 8.10 -10.10 -44.96
N ALA A 81 7.55 -10.82 -45.93
CA ALA A 81 6.18 -10.64 -46.38
C ALA A 81 5.13 -11.03 -45.31
N SER A 82 4.07 -10.24 -45.20
CA SER A 82 2.90 -10.56 -44.37
C SER A 82 2.09 -11.70 -45.00
N ALA A 83 1.77 -12.72 -44.21
CA ALA A 83 0.73 -13.69 -44.56
C ALA A 83 -0.66 -13.07 -44.34
N ALA A 84 -1.57 -13.27 -45.29
CA ALA A 84 -2.89 -12.66 -45.30
C ALA A 84 -3.90 -13.35 -44.36
N PRO A 85 -4.85 -12.62 -43.76
CA PRO A 85 -6.05 -13.21 -43.17
C PRO A 85 -7.04 -13.62 -44.27
N VAL A 86 -7.58 -14.83 -44.17
CA VAL A 86 -8.60 -15.35 -45.09
C VAL A 86 -9.97 -14.78 -44.70
N ALA A 87 -10.70 -14.26 -45.68
CA ALA A 87 -12.07 -13.75 -45.50
C ALA A 87 -13.11 -14.87 -45.64
N SER A 88 -14.25 -14.76 -44.94
CA SER A 88 -15.59 -14.94 -45.55
C SER A 88 -16.77 -14.71 -44.59
N ALA A 89 -17.88 -14.29 -45.21
CA ALA A 89 -19.27 -14.27 -44.74
C ALA A 89 -19.66 -13.34 -43.57
N ALA A 90 -20.85 -12.74 -43.54
CA ALA A 90 -21.79 -12.31 -44.61
C ALA A 90 -22.85 -11.40 -43.94
N PRO A 91 -23.34 -10.31 -44.57
CA PRO A 91 -24.42 -9.52 -43.99
C PRO A 91 -25.79 -10.12 -44.33
N VAL A 92 -26.68 -10.25 -43.35
CA VAL A 92 -28.11 -10.50 -43.58
C VAL A 92 -28.86 -9.22 -43.25
N ALA A 93 -29.28 -8.50 -44.30
CA ALA A 93 -30.24 -7.43 -44.19
C ALA A 93 -31.66 -8.01 -44.27
N SER A 94 -32.57 -7.51 -43.44
CA SER A 94 -34.01 -7.70 -43.59
C SER A 94 -34.71 -6.35 -43.42
N ALA A 95 -35.66 -6.06 -44.30
CA ALA A 95 -36.27 -4.75 -44.44
C ALA A 95 -37.76 -4.76 -44.05
N ALA A 96 -38.24 -3.56 -43.70
CA ALA A 96 -39.60 -3.05 -43.86
C ALA A 96 -40.80 -3.84 -43.29
N ALA A 97 -41.52 -3.19 -42.35
CA ALA A 97 -42.97 -3.02 -42.43
C ALA A 97 -43.39 -1.73 -41.70
N SER A 98 -44.57 -1.20 -42.05
CA SER A 98 -44.93 0.21 -41.83
C SER A 98 -46.17 0.42 -40.95
N ALA A 99 -46.27 1.64 -40.40
CA ALA A 99 -47.47 2.41 -40.04
C ALA A 99 -48.55 1.78 -39.13
N GLY A 100 -48.81 2.47 -38.01
CA GLY A 100 -50.01 2.26 -37.18
C GLY A 100 -50.14 3.35 -36.11
N ALA A 101 -50.94 4.39 -36.38
CA ALA A 101 -51.15 5.48 -35.45
C ALA A 101 -52.29 5.16 -34.47
N ALA A 102 -52.09 5.44 -33.18
CA ALA A 102 -53.16 5.58 -32.20
C ALA A 102 -52.75 6.63 -31.15
N ALA A 103 -53.49 7.75 -31.12
CA ALA A 103 -53.34 8.73 -30.07
C ALA A 103 -54.02 8.21 -28.79
N SER A 104 -53.26 8.16 -27.68
CA SER A 104 -53.79 7.86 -26.35
C SER A 104 -53.58 9.08 -25.46
N ALA A 105 -54.66 9.58 -24.86
CA ALA A 105 -54.64 10.77 -24.02
C ALA A 105 -53.79 10.56 -22.76
N GLY A 106 -53.21 11.66 -22.26
CA GLY A 106 -52.23 11.61 -21.17
C GLY A 106 -52.83 11.16 -19.83
N ALA A 107 -52.16 10.18 -19.22
CA ALA A 107 -52.11 10.04 -17.76
C ALA A 107 -50.74 10.53 -17.30
N ALA A 108 -50.71 11.46 -16.33
CA ALA A 108 -49.44 11.88 -15.75
C ALA A 108 -48.79 10.69 -15.02
N PRO A 109 -47.49 10.43 -15.19
CA PRO A 109 -46.82 9.39 -14.43
C PRO A 109 -46.80 9.81 -12.95
N THR A 110 -47.58 9.11 -12.13
CA THR A 110 -47.37 9.09 -10.69
C THR A 110 -45.92 8.70 -10.45
N ALA A 111 -45.18 9.55 -9.73
CA ALA A 111 -43.79 9.28 -9.40
C ALA A 111 -43.72 8.03 -8.53
N ASP A 112 -43.35 6.90 -9.14
CA ASP A 112 -43.08 5.66 -8.43
C ASP A 112 -42.01 5.94 -7.37
N ALA A 113 -42.40 5.79 -6.11
CA ALA A 113 -41.52 6.01 -4.99
C ALA A 113 -40.36 5.01 -5.11
N ALA A 114 -39.15 5.53 -5.36
CA ALA A 114 -37.96 4.70 -5.51
C ALA A 114 -37.86 3.74 -4.31
N PRO A 115 -37.70 2.42 -4.55
CA PRO A 115 -37.77 1.43 -3.48
C PRO A 115 -36.73 1.78 -2.42
N ALA A 116 -37.19 1.94 -1.18
CA ALA A 116 -36.33 2.29 -0.06
C ALA A 116 -35.18 1.28 0.03
N VAL A 117 -33.96 1.74 -0.26
CA VAL A 117 -32.77 0.90 -0.25
C VAL A 117 -32.58 0.42 1.19
N SER A 118 -32.93 -0.84 1.44
CA SER A 118 -32.83 -1.45 2.76
C SER A 118 -31.38 -1.35 3.23
N ALA A 119 -31.15 -0.53 4.26
CA ALA A 119 -29.82 -0.26 4.76
C ALA A 119 -29.20 -1.59 5.21
N ALA A 120 -28.05 -1.95 4.62
CA ALA A 120 -27.35 -3.16 4.99
C ALA A 120 -27.09 -3.15 6.51
N PRO A 121 -27.32 -4.27 7.23
CA PRO A 121 -27.16 -4.32 8.68
C PRO A 121 -25.75 -3.87 9.05
N ALA A 122 -25.65 -2.97 10.02
CA ALA A 122 -24.36 -2.43 10.46
C ALA A 122 -23.45 -3.59 10.90
N ALA A 123 -22.29 -3.71 10.25
CA ALA A 123 -21.34 -4.74 10.59
C ALA A 123 -20.90 -4.59 12.06
N THR A 124 -20.97 -5.68 12.83
CA THR A 124 -20.45 -5.72 14.19
C THR A 124 -18.99 -5.25 14.18
N PRO A 125 -18.58 -4.33 15.07
CA PRO A 125 -17.19 -3.93 15.16
C PRO A 125 -16.29 -5.15 15.36
N PRO A 126 -15.13 -5.24 14.68
CA PRO A 126 -14.19 -6.32 14.92
C PRO A 126 -13.79 -6.32 16.40
N ALA A 127 -13.62 -7.52 16.97
CA ALA A 127 -13.18 -7.68 18.34
C ALA A 127 -11.85 -6.93 18.57
N ALA A 128 -11.63 -6.39 19.76
CA ALA A 128 -10.34 -5.80 20.12
C ALA A 128 -9.27 -6.89 20.18
N ALA A 129 -8.05 -6.58 19.73
CA ALA A 129 -6.94 -7.52 19.80
C ALA A 129 -6.59 -7.85 21.26
N ALA A 130 -6.05 -9.05 21.50
CA ALA A 130 -5.56 -9.44 22.81
C ALA A 130 -4.49 -8.46 23.35
N ALA A 131 -4.39 -8.32 24.68
CA ALA A 131 -3.40 -7.42 25.29
C ALA A 131 -1.96 -7.79 24.88
N GLY A 132 -1.21 -6.81 24.37
CA GLY A 132 0.14 -7.00 23.80
C GLY A 132 0.17 -7.45 22.34
N TRP A 133 -1.00 -7.56 21.68
CA TRP A 133 -1.15 -7.94 20.28
C TRP A 133 -1.83 -6.82 19.49
N ARG A 134 -1.69 -6.86 18.17
CA ARG A 134 -2.41 -5.99 17.24
C ARG A 134 -2.83 -6.77 16.01
N PHE A 135 -3.91 -6.33 15.34
CA PHE A 135 -4.29 -6.90 14.06
C PHE A 135 -3.40 -6.38 12.94
N GLU A 136 -3.15 -7.24 11.96
CA GLU A 136 -2.53 -6.92 10.69
C GLU A 136 -3.37 -7.53 9.57
N SER A 137 -3.71 -6.71 8.56
CA SER A 137 -4.66 -7.06 7.51
C SER A 137 -4.07 -6.89 6.11
N SER A 138 -4.42 -7.82 5.23
CA SER A 138 -4.05 -7.84 3.81
C SER A 138 -4.90 -8.88 3.08
N LEU A 139 -5.22 -8.65 1.81
CA LEU A 139 -5.97 -9.55 0.92
C LEU A 139 -7.37 -9.99 1.40
N GLY A 140 -7.99 -9.26 2.33
CA GLY A 140 -9.28 -9.66 2.93
C GLY A 140 -9.15 -10.72 4.04
N VAL A 141 -7.93 -10.97 4.53
CA VAL A 141 -7.68 -11.71 5.77
C VAL A 141 -6.99 -10.79 6.79
N GLN A 142 -7.24 -11.03 8.08
CA GLN A 142 -6.51 -10.43 9.18
C GLN A 142 -5.99 -11.50 10.15
N ILE A 143 -4.87 -11.20 10.80
CA ILE A 143 -4.25 -12.01 11.87
C ILE A 143 -3.90 -11.10 13.05
N GLU A 144 -3.83 -11.64 14.25
CA GLU A 144 -3.14 -11.01 15.36
C GLU A 144 -1.63 -11.32 15.29
N VAL A 145 -0.79 -10.31 15.54
CA VAL A 145 0.65 -10.47 15.79
C VAL A 145 1.04 -9.71 17.07
N PRO A 146 2.18 -10.03 17.72
CA PRO A 146 2.66 -9.26 18.86
C PRO A 146 2.93 -7.79 18.48
N ALA A 147 2.54 -6.87 19.37
CA ALA A 147 2.43 -5.45 19.04
C ALA A 147 3.77 -4.73 18.81
N ASP A 148 4.90 -5.36 19.13
CA ASP A 148 6.28 -4.86 18.97
C ASP A 148 6.93 -5.27 17.63
N TRP A 149 6.30 -6.16 16.86
CA TRP A 149 6.78 -6.61 15.56
C TRP A 149 6.84 -5.45 14.56
N ALA A 150 7.90 -5.40 13.75
CA ALA A 150 8.01 -4.44 12.67
C ALA A 150 6.99 -4.73 11.55
N VAL A 151 6.74 -3.76 10.66
CA VAL A 151 5.97 -3.95 9.42
C VAL A 151 6.93 -3.86 8.25
N ASN A 152 6.96 -4.89 7.40
CA ASN A 152 7.79 -4.96 6.20
C ASN A 152 9.29 -4.71 6.40
N ASP A 153 9.83 -5.00 7.59
CA ASP A 153 11.28 -5.10 7.82
C ASP A 153 11.81 -6.40 7.21
N TYR A 154 11.81 -6.49 5.88
CA TYR A 154 12.02 -7.72 5.13
C TYR A 154 12.70 -7.45 3.78
N GLY A 155 13.67 -8.29 3.42
CA GLY A 155 14.46 -8.16 2.20
C GLY A 155 15.75 -7.37 2.42
N CYS A 156 16.05 -6.43 1.53
CA CYS A 156 17.30 -5.66 1.55
C CYS A 156 17.39 -4.82 2.83
N ASN A 157 18.54 -4.89 3.51
CA ASN A 157 18.83 -4.16 4.75
C ASN A 157 17.85 -4.45 5.90
N MET A 158 17.15 -5.60 5.88
CA MET A 158 16.28 -6.01 6.99
C MET A 158 17.08 -6.21 8.29
N SER A 159 16.47 -5.85 9.41
CA SER A 159 17.02 -6.12 10.75
C SER A 159 16.72 -7.54 11.21
N ASP A 160 17.18 -7.92 12.40
CA ASP A 160 16.86 -9.20 13.06
C ASP A 160 15.48 -9.18 13.74
N ARG A 161 14.82 -8.03 13.82
CA ARG A 161 13.55 -7.87 14.52
C ARG A 161 12.46 -8.78 13.93
N PRO A 162 11.55 -9.32 14.75
CA PRO A 162 10.33 -9.93 14.27
C PRO A 162 9.54 -8.96 13.38
N THR A 163 8.95 -9.45 12.28
CA THR A 163 8.20 -8.62 11.34
C THR A 163 6.93 -9.30 10.85
N VAL A 164 5.86 -8.53 10.71
CA VAL A 164 4.80 -8.86 9.77
C VAL A 164 5.19 -8.41 8.37
N VAL A 165 4.77 -9.13 7.34
CA VAL A 165 5.01 -8.83 5.94
C VAL A 165 3.68 -8.80 5.21
N ARG A 166 3.28 -7.63 4.70
CA ARG A 166 2.01 -7.41 4.01
C ARG A 166 2.14 -6.38 2.90
N ALA A 167 1.24 -6.45 1.91
CA ALA A 167 1.27 -5.56 0.75
C ALA A 167 2.63 -5.46 0.02
N GLN A 168 3.46 -6.50 0.03
CA GLN A 168 4.75 -6.48 -0.66
C GLN A 168 4.56 -6.06 -2.12
N VAL A 169 5.19 -4.95 -2.48
CA VAL A 169 5.43 -4.53 -3.86
C VAL A 169 6.64 -5.29 -4.41
N TYR A 170 6.94 -5.13 -5.69
CA TYR A 170 8.16 -5.67 -6.28
C TYR A 170 9.39 -5.15 -5.52
N GLN A 171 10.00 -6.02 -4.71
CA GLN A 171 11.34 -5.79 -4.17
C GLN A 171 12.34 -6.20 -5.27
N LEU A 172 13.35 -5.36 -5.51
CA LEU A 172 14.54 -5.80 -6.25
C LEU A 172 15.09 -7.05 -5.55
N ALA A 173 15.56 -8.05 -6.30
CA ALA A 173 15.94 -9.33 -5.74
C ALA A 173 17.11 -9.19 -4.74
N CYS A 174 16.78 -9.18 -3.46
CA CYS A 174 17.75 -9.00 -2.38
C CYS A 174 18.47 -10.33 -2.13
N LEU A 175 19.71 -10.47 -2.62
CA LEU A 175 20.56 -11.65 -2.40
C LEU A 175 21.05 -11.81 -0.94
N THR A 176 20.46 -11.08 0.00
CA THR A 176 20.71 -11.23 1.44
C THR A 176 19.75 -12.28 2.00
N PRO A 177 20.23 -13.44 2.46
CA PRO A 177 19.37 -14.45 3.04
C PRO A 177 18.71 -13.93 4.32
N GLU A 178 17.50 -14.43 4.59
CA GLU A 178 16.83 -14.17 5.86
C GLU A 178 17.62 -14.78 7.02
N LYS A 179 17.86 -13.97 8.06
CA LYS A 179 18.60 -14.44 9.24
C LYS A 179 17.78 -15.51 9.99
N PRO A 180 18.35 -16.68 10.35
CA PRO A 180 17.63 -17.72 11.08
C PRO A 180 17.04 -17.26 12.41
N THR A 181 17.59 -16.21 13.02
CA THR A 181 17.07 -15.57 14.24
C THR A 181 15.76 -14.81 14.03
N LYS A 182 15.48 -14.34 12.81
CA LYS A 182 14.33 -13.49 12.51
C LYS A 182 13.02 -14.29 12.58
N GLN A 183 11.97 -13.65 13.08
CA GLN A 183 10.62 -14.20 13.11
C GLN A 183 9.75 -13.45 12.09
N VAL A 184 8.93 -14.17 11.32
CA VAL A 184 8.19 -13.61 10.19
C VAL A 184 6.77 -14.16 10.14
N ALA A 185 5.78 -13.28 10.01
CA ALA A 185 4.42 -13.61 9.63
C ALA A 185 4.11 -12.87 8.33
N GLN A 186 3.73 -13.56 7.26
CA GLN A 186 3.54 -12.98 5.93
C GLN A 186 2.15 -13.30 5.40
N ILE A 187 1.46 -12.28 4.88
CA ILE A 187 0.19 -12.41 4.17
C ILE A 187 0.46 -12.13 2.68
N GLY A 188 0.36 -13.17 1.85
CA GLY A 188 0.70 -13.15 0.43
C GLY A 188 -0.25 -13.96 -0.44
N ALA A 189 0.07 -14.09 -1.73
CA ALA A 189 -0.80 -14.77 -2.69
C ALA A 189 -0.55 -16.29 -2.81
N ASP A 190 0.71 -16.73 -2.70
CA ASP A 190 1.11 -18.11 -2.97
C ASP A 190 2.22 -18.61 -2.03
N ALA A 191 2.31 -19.94 -1.88
CA ALA A 191 3.37 -20.62 -1.14
C ALA A 191 4.54 -20.98 -2.06
N PRO A 192 5.80 -20.84 -1.59
CA PRO A 192 6.95 -21.37 -2.32
C PRO A 192 6.81 -22.87 -2.56
N GLU A 193 7.20 -23.31 -3.75
CA GLU A 193 7.18 -24.72 -4.20
C GLU A 193 7.89 -25.67 -3.21
N GLU A 194 8.97 -25.19 -2.56
CA GLU A 194 9.79 -25.99 -1.63
C GLU A 194 9.00 -26.49 -0.42
N VAL A 195 8.01 -25.73 0.06
CA VAL A 195 7.19 -26.05 1.23
C VAL A 195 6.40 -27.35 1.04
N LYS A 196 6.11 -27.73 -0.20
CA LYS A 196 5.28 -28.90 -0.54
C LYS A 196 5.98 -30.25 -0.31
N LYS A 197 7.28 -30.27 0.01
CA LYS A 197 8.15 -31.46 -0.15
C LYS A 197 8.82 -31.97 1.14
N GLY A 198 8.65 -31.29 2.28
CA GLY A 198 9.23 -31.72 3.55
C GLY A 198 8.41 -32.81 4.26
N PRO A 199 8.99 -33.94 4.69
CA PRO A 199 8.26 -35.01 5.38
C PRO A 199 7.89 -34.68 6.83
N GLU A 200 8.47 -33.63 7.43
CA GLU A 200 8.23 -33.20 8.82
C GLU A 200 6.99 -32.30 8.99
N PHE A 201 6.18 -32.15 7.94
CA PHE A 201 5.03 -31.25 7.93
C PHE A 201 3.70 -31.98 8.06
N THR A 202 3.00 -31.74 9.18
CA THR A 202 1.63 -32.20 9.38
C THR A 202 0.68 -31.30 8.61
N ARG A 203 -0.14 -31.89 7.73
CA ARG A 203 -1.18 -31.20 6.97
C ARG A 203 -2.57 -31.62 7.45
N ARG A 204 -3.49 -30.65 7.50
CA ARG A 204 -4.91 -30.86 7.84
C ARG A 204 -5.79 -29.84 7.14
N ASP A 205 -6.98 -30.26 6.73
CA ASP A 205 -8.02 -29.34 6.26
C ASP A 205 -8.64 -28.60 7.46
N VAL A 206 -8.93 -27.32 7.26
CA VAL A 206 -9.58 -26.43 8.23
C VAL A 206 -10.60 -25.52 7.54
N SER A 207 -11.38 -24.78 8.33
CA SER A 207 -12.38 -23.83 7.81
C SER A 207 -12.23 -22.46 8.47
N LEU A 208 -12.28 -21.41 7.67
CA LEU A 208 -12.25 -20.00 8.10
C LEU A 208 -13.58 -19.35 7.72
N GLY A 209 -14.48 -19.18 8.68
CA GLY A 209 -15.80 -18.60 8.41
C GLY A 209 -16.60 -19.37 7.34
N GLY A 210 -16.47 -20.70 7.30
CA GLY A 210 -17.08 -21.57 6.30
C GLY A 210 -16.27 -21.75 5.00
N VAL A 211 -15.19 -20.99 4.80
CA VAL A 211 -14.30 -21.15 3.63
C VAL A 211 -13.26 -22.22 3.90
N SER A 212 -13.19 -23.23 3.03
CA SER A 212 -12.18 -24.29 3.09
C SER A 212 -10.76 -23.73 2.94
N ALA A 213 -9.85 -24.21 3.78
CA ALA A 213 -8.44 -23.89 3.79
C ALA A 213 -7.60 -25.11 4.18
N GLU A 214 -6.34 -25.13 3.74
CA GLU A 214 -5.35 -26.14 4.08
C GLU A 214 -4.39 -25.54 5.12
N ARG A 215 -4.20 -26.21 6.25
CA ARG A 215 -3.23 -25.83 7.27
C ARG A 215 -2.09 -26.84 7.31
N THR A 216 -0.86 -26.33 7.26
CA THR A 216 0.36 -27.13 7.32
C THR A 216 1.25 -26.59 8.43
N GLU A 217 1.79 -27.45 9.29
CA GLU A 217 2.65 -27.08 10.42
C GLU A 217 3.78 -28.08 10.61
N GLY A 218 4.95 -27.63 11.05
CA GLY A 218 6.09 -28.50 11.33
C GLY A 218 7.36 -27.71 11.66
N ARG A 219 8.51 -28.39 11.55
CA ARG A 219 9.83 -27.78 11.76
C ARG A 219 10.56 -27.63 10.42
N GLY A 220 11.29 -26.53 10.26
CA GLY A 220 12.16 -26.34 9.10
C GLY A 220 13.61 -26.70 9.39
N ALA A 221 14.41 -26.83 8.32
CA ALA A 221 15.83 -27.16 8.41
C ALA A 221 16.69 -26.11 9.15
N ASP A 222 16.21 -24.88 9.29
CA ASP A 222 16.84 -23.83 10.09
C ASP A 222 16.47 -23.89 11.59
N GLY A 223 15.73 -24.92 12.01
CA GLY A 223 15.33 -25.17 13.39
C GLY A 223 14.06 -24.44 13.85
N ARG A 224 13.51 -23.51 13.06
CA ARG A 224 12.29 -22.76 13.38
C ARG A 224 11.03 -23.60 13.21
N HIS A 225 9.96 -23.16 13.86
CA HIS A 225 8.60 -23.67 13.66
C HIS A 225 7.90 -22.92 12.53
N PHE A 226 7.49 -23.66 11.51
CA PHE A 226 6.80 -23.14 10.35
C PHE A 226 5.33 -23.53 10.44
N GLY A 227 4.48 -22.58 10.06
CA GLY A 227 3.06 -22.79 9.89
C GLY A 227 2.58 -22.06 8.65
N TRP A 228 1.64 -22.67 7.93
CA TRP A 228 0.98 -22.09 6.79
C TRP A 228 -0.53 -22.31 6.86
N LEU A 229 -1.26 -21.31 6.39
CA LEU A 229 -2.69 -21.38 6.19
C LEU A 229 -3.00 -20.89 4.77
N ARG A 230 -3.34 -21.83 3.90
CA ARG A 230 -3.62 -21.59 2.48
C ARG A 230 -5.13 -21.56 2.27
N ILE A 231 -5.63 -20.54 1.57
CA ILE A 231 -7.05 -20.34 1.25
C ILE A 231 -7.20 -20.32 -0.27
N PRO A 232 -7.31 -21.50 -0.93
CA PRO A 232 -7.16 -21.61 -2.39
C PRO A 232 -8.20 -20.79 -3.17
N SER A 233 -9.44 -20.75 -2.68
CA SER A 233 -10.56 -19.99 -3.28
C SER A 233 -10.37 -18.47 -3.30
N ARG A 234 -9.38 -17.95 -2.55
CA ARG A 234 -9.03 -16.53 -2.48
C ARG A 234 -7.64 -16.21 -3.00
N GLN A 235 -6.84 -17.22 -3.37
CA GLN A 235 -5.40 -17.07 -3.66
C GLN A 235 -4.68 -16.32 -2.54
N ILE A 236 -4.84 -16.82 -1.31
CA ILE A 236 -4.19 -16.27 -0.11
C ILE A 236 -3.36 -17.37 0.55
N LEU A 237 -2.16 -16.98 1.00
CA LEU A 237 -1.36 -17.70 1.97
C LEU A 237 -1.04 -16.79 3.16
N ILE A 238 -1.26 -17.29 4.36
CA ILE A 238 -0.54 -16.82 5.55
C ILE A 238 0.62 -17.79 5.79
N SER A 239 1.85 -17.29 5.91
CA SER A 239 3.00 -18.08 6.37
C SER A 239 3.54 -17.49 7.67
N VAL A 240 3.94 -18.34 8.62
CA VAL A 240 4.41 -17.96 9.94
C VAL A 240 5.66 -18.78 10.26
N ARG A 241 6.72 -18.11 10.69
CA ARG A 241 8.05 -18.68 10.95
C ARG A 241 8.58 -18.08 12.23
N THR A 242 8.65 -18.86 13.30
CA THR A 242 9.00 -18.39 14.65
C THR A 242 9.86 -19.43 15.38
N HIS A 243 10.40 -19.07 16.54
CA HIS A 243 11.14 -20.02 17.39
C HIS A 243 10.25 -20.79 18.38
N ASP A 244 8.96 -20.46 18.46
CA ASP A 244 8.01 -20.98 19.43
C ASP A 244 6.78 -21.59 18.73
N PRO A 245 6.51 -22.91 18.87
CA PRO A 245 5.36 -23.53 18.23
C PRO A 245 4.01 -22.99 18.73
N GLU A 246 3.92 -22.48 19.97
CA GLU A 246 2.72 -21.84 20.50
C GLU A 246 2.48 -20.49 19.81
N LEU A 247 3.52 -19.69 19.63
CA LEU A 247 3.46 -18.41 18.90
C LEU A 247 3.06 -18.63 17.43
N THR A 248 3.65 -19.61 16.75
CA THR A 248 3.24 -19.97 15.38
C THR A 248 1.78 -20.39 15.32
N ARG A 249 1.32 -21.26 16.24
CA ARG A 249 -0.09 -21.68 16.28
C ARG A 249 -1.02 -20.51 16.55
N ARG A 250 -0.74 -19.69 17.56
CA ARG A 250 -1.59 -18.56 17.93
C ARG A 250 -1.79 -17.55 16.80
N ILE A 251 -0.73 -17.21 16.04
CA ILE A 251 -0.85 -16.31 14.88
C ILE A 251 -1.78 -16.95 13.82
N LEU A 252 -1.65 -18.25 13.54
CA LEU A 252 -2.53 -18.94 12.58
C LEU A 252 -3.97 -19.14 13.10
N ASP A 253 -4.15 -19.39 14.39
CA ASP A 253 -5.45 -19.57 15.04
C ASP A 253 -6.25 -18.26 15.07
N SER A 254 -5.55 -17.12 15.10
CA SER A 254 -6.16 -15.78 15.04
C SER A 254 -6.70 -15.37 13.66
N ALA A 255 -6.40 -16.15 12.61
CA ALA A 255 -6.71 -15.79 11.23
C ALA A 255 -8.22 -15.70 10.96
N GLN A 256 -8.66 -14.59 10.37
CA GLN A 256 -10.06 -14.32 10.08
C GLN A 256 -10.22 -13.73 8.68
N LEU A 257 -11.11 -14.31 7.88
CA LEU A 257 -11.60 -13.66 6.66
C LEU A 257 -12.55 -12.54 7.03
N VAL A 258 -12.31 -11.34 6.49
CA VAL A 258 -13.05 -10.12 6.83
C VAL A 258 -13.47 -9.36 5.58
N GLY A 259 -14.73 -8.90 5.55
CA GLY A 259 -15.21 -7.98 4.50
C GLY A 259 -14.85 -6.51 4.77
N VAL A 260 -14.57 -6.18 6.04
CA VAL A 260 -14.03 -4.88 6.49
C VAL A 260 -13.05 -5.19 7.62
N ASP A 261 -11.83 -4.66 7.54
CA ASP A 261 -10.77 -4.95 8.51
C ASP A 261 -10.84 -4.08 9.79
N HIS A 262 -9.93 -4.34 10.72
CA HIS A 262 -9.79 -3.58 11.98
C HIS A 262 -9.58 -2.06 11.82
N ASN A 263 -9.09 -1.59 10.66
CA ASN A 263 -8.96 -0.15 10.37
C ASN A 263 -10.23 0.44 9.73
N GLY A 264 -11.25 -0.37 9.46
CA GLY A 264 -12.47 0.06 8.77
C GLY A 264 -12.37 0.03 7.25
N CYS A 265 -11.33 -0.61 6.69
CA CYS A 265 -11.13 -0.71 5.25
C CYS A 265 -11.81 -1.96 4.67
N PRO A 266 -12.73 -1.80 3.69
CA PRO A 266 -13.36 -2.93 3.01
C PRO A 266 -12.34 -3.78 2.23
N ASP A 267 -12.55 -5.11 2.19
CA ASP A 267 -11.69 -6.05 1.46
C ASP A 267 -11.67 -5.77 -0.05
N ARG A 268 -12.77 -5.19 -0.56
CA ARG A 268 -12.92 -4.71 -1.93
C ARG A 268 -12.95 -3.19 -2.03
N ARG A 269 -12.34 -2.63 -3.08
CA ARG A 269 -12.37 -1.20 -3.35
C ARG A 269 -13.84 -0.71 -3.40
N PRO A 270 -14.26 0.23 -2.53
CA PRO A 270 -15.62 0.76 -2.56
C PRO A 270 -15.86 1.57 -3.83
N SER A 271 -17.13 1.68 -4.23
CA SER A 271 -17.56 2.59 -5.30
C SER A 271 -17.41 4.06 -4.87
N LYS A 272 -17.36 4.97 -5.85
CA LYS A 272 -17.27 6.41 -5.57
C LYS A 272 -18.55 6.89 -4.91
N ALA A 273 -18.44 7.32 -3.66
CA ALA A 273 -19.52 7.91 -2.87
C ALA A 273 -19.07 9.25 -2.28
N ALA A 274 -19.79 10.32 -2.60
CA ALA A 274 -19.43 11.66 -2.16
C ALA A 274 -19.72 11.88 -0.68
N HIS A 275 -18.77 12.48 0.04
CA HIS A 275 -18.96 12.90 1.43
C HIS A 275 -20.01 14.02 1.54
N PRO A 276 -20.80 14.11 2.64
CA PRO A 276 -21.55 15.32 2.98
C PRO A 276 -20.65 16.58 2.89
N GLY A 277 -21.02 17.56 2.07
CA GLY A 277 -20.20 18.76 1.85
C GLY A 277 -19.00 18.60 0.90
N ALA A 278 -18.84 17.45 0.22
CA ALA A 278 -17.77 17.21 -0.76
C ALA A 278 -17.69 18.25 -1.90
N ARG A 279 -18.79 18.95 -2.20
CA ARG A 279 -18.85 20.07 -3.17
C ARG A 279 -18.12 21.33 -2.70
N SER A 280 -17.84 21.47 -1.41
CA SER A 280 -17.28 22.67 -0.80
C SER A 280 -15.79 22.54 -0.44
N ALA A 281 -15.31 21.32 -0.20
CA ALA A 281 -13.91 21.03 0.12
C ALA A 281 -13.54 19.59 -0.25
N MET A 282 -12.26 19.34 -0.57
CA MET A 282 -11.76 17.99 -0.88
C MET A 282 -11.92 17.04 0.32
N ALA A 283 -11.59 17.51 1.52
CA ALA A 283 -11.78 16.84 2.80
C ALA A 283 -12.47 17.79 3.81
N PRO A 284 -13.23 17.28 4.81
CA PRO A 284 -13.70 18.10 5.92
C PRO A 284 -12.53 18.66 6.74
N ARG A 285 -12.71 19.82 7.38
CA ARG A 285 -11.64 20.48 8.14
C ARG A 285 -11.24 19.72 9.40
N ASP A 286 -12.21 19.12 10.08
CA ASP A 286 -12.07 18.52 11.40
C ASP A 286 -12.53 17.04 11.39
N PRO A 287 -11.80 16.15 10.70
CA PRO A 287 -12.14 14.72 10.66
C PRO A 287 -11.92 14.07 12.03
N ALA A 288 -12.87 13.23 12.45
CA ALA A 288 -12.71 12.38 13.63
C ALA A 288 -11.69 11.26 13.36
N SER A 289 -11.73 10.67 12.15
CA SER A 289 -10.69 9.74 11.69
C SER A 289 -10.60 9.67 10.16
N ILE A 290 -9.47 9.18 9.66
CA ILE A 290 -9.27 8.84 8.24
C ILE A 290 -8.69 7.43 8.17
N SER A 291 -9.44 6.49 7.62
CA SER A 291 -8.94 5.16 7.29
C SER A 291 -8.33 5.17 5.89
N ILE A 292 -7.06 4.78 5.79
CA ILE A 292 -6.30 4.71 4.56
C ILE A 292 -6.37 3.28 4.04
N CYS A 293 -7.02 3.06 2.89
CA CYS A 293 -7.25 1.75 2.31
C CYS A 293 -6.49 1.64 0.98
N TYR A 294 -5.35 0.94 0.95
CA TYR A 294 -4.53 0.80 -0.26
C TYR A 294 -4.84 -0.50 -0.99
N TYR A 295 -5.25 -0.39 -2.25
CA TYR A 295 -5.60 -1.49 -3.16
C TYR A 295 -4.53 -1.68 -4.26
N GLY A 296 -3.75 -0.63 -4.52
CA GLY A 296 -2.70 -0.61 -5.54
C GLY A 296 -3.23 -0.50 -6.98
N PRO A 297 -2.31 -0.44 -7.96
CA PRO A 297 -2.60 0.00 -9.33
C PRO A 297 -3.49 -0.95 -10.15
N ARG A 298 -3.53 -2.23 -9.77
CA ARG A 298 -4.15 -3.32 -10.54
C ARG A 298 -5.03 -4.24 -9.71
N GLY A 299 -5.15 -3.98 -8.40
CA GLY A 299 -5.94 -4.80 -7.49
C GLY A 299 -7.25 -4.11 -7.14
N ASP A 300 -8.34 -4.86 -7.05
CA ASP A 300 -9.56 -4.48 -6.33
C ASP A 300 -9.59 -5.03 -4.89
N VAL A 301 -8.55 -5.77 -4.48
CA VAL A 301 -8.43 -6.36 -3.14
C VAL A 301 -7.52 -5.50 -2.26
N LEU A 302 -7.95 -5.25 -1.02
CA LEU A 302 -7.18 -4.50 -0.03
C LEU A 302 -5.79 -5.12 0.15
N ARG A 303 -4.73 -4.32 -0.03
CA ARG A 303 -3.33 -4.73 0.14
C ARG A 303 -2.87 -4.47 1.57
N THR A 304 -3.12 -3.28 2.08
CA THR A 304 -2.80 -2.86 3.46
C THR A 304 -3.69 -1.68 3.85
N SER A 305 -3.78 -1.43 5.15
CA SER A 305 -4.55 -0.34 5.73
C SER A 305 -3.87 0.23 6.98
N ALA A 306 -4.25 1.46 7.29
CA ALA A 306 -3.94 2.17 8.53
C ALA A 306 -5.12 3.11 8.87
N ARG A 307 -5.29 3.47 10.15
CA ARG A 307 -6.30 4.45 10.58
C ARG A 307 -5.64 5.61 11.32
N LEU A 308 -5.78 6.81 10.78
CA LEU A 308 -5.35 8.06 11.43
C LEU A 308 -6.49 8.64 12.28
N SER A 309 -6.14 9.31 13.37
CA SER A 309 -7.08 10.03 14.23
C SER A 309 -6.45 11.29 14.82
N GLY A 310 -7.27 12.19 15.36
CA GLY A 310 -6.81 13.43 15.98
C GLY A 310 -5.93 14.27 15.05
N ARG A 311 -4.76 14.70 15.54
CA ARG A 311 -3.85 15.58 14.80
C ARG A 311 -3.42 15.02 13.44
N GLU A 312 -3.14 13.72 13.34
CA GLU A 312 -2.65 13.12 12.09
C GLU A 312 -3.73 13.11 11.01
N ALA A 313 -4.98 12.84 11.39
CA ALA A 313 -6.14 12.95 10.51
C ALA A 313 -6.38 14.40 10.07
N ALA A 314 -6.31 15.36 11.00
CA ALA A 314 -6.46 16.79 10.70
C ALA A 314 -5.34 17.32 9.78
N GLU A 315 -4.08 16.92 9.99
CA GLU A 315 -2.97 17.30 9.12
C GLU A 315 -3.11 16.72 7.70
N LEU A 316 -3.57 15.46 7.55
CA LEU A 316 -3.85 14.88 6.25
C LEU A 316 -5.03 15.59 5.56
N ALA A 317 -6.13 15.85 6.27
CA ALA A 317 -7.27 16.60 5.72
C ALA A 317 -6.91 18.03 5.29
N ALA A 318 -6.09 18.74 6.08
CA ALA A 318 -5.58 20.06 5.71
C ALA A 318 -4.73 20.00 4.44
N ALA A 319 -3.84 19.00 4.32
CA ALA A 319 -3.05 18.80 3.10
C ALA A 319 -3.95 18.53 1.88
N LEU A 320 -4.93 17.63 2.00
CA LEU A 320 -5.91 17.34 0.94
C LEU A 320 -6.70 18.59 0.55
N GLY A 321 -7.18 19.37 1.52
CA GLY A 321 -7.91 20.63 1.30
C GLY A 321 -7.08 21.76 0.68
N SER A 322 -5.75 21.71 0.82
CA SER A 322 -4.80 22.67 0.21
C SER A 322 -4.41 22.34 -1.24
N SER A 323 -4.87 21.20 -1.78
CA SER A 323 -4.48 20.72 -3.11
C SER A 323 -5.00 21.62 -4.23
N ARG A 324 -4.20 21.83 -5.28
CA ARG A 324 -4.61 22.60 -6.46
C ARG A 324 -5.87 21.97 -7.11
N PRO A 325 -6.90 22.74 -7.49
CA PRO A 325 -8.07 22.19 -8.18
C PRO A 325 -7.75 21.53 -9.53
N GLY A 326 -8.55 20.54 -9.92
CA GLY A 326 -8.37 19.77 -11.17
C GLY A 326 -7.52 18.50 -10.98
N PRO A 327 -7.56 17.54 -11.93
CA PRO A 327 -6.65 16.39 -11.90
C PRO A 327 -5.21 16.80 -12.21
N ASN A 328 -4.24 15.95 -11.87
CA ASN A 328 -2.89 16.10 -12.41
C ASN A 328 -2.91 15.95 -13.95
N PRO A 329 -2.01 16.62 -14.69
CA PRO A 329 -1.84 16.39 -16.12
C PRO A 329 -1.56 14.91 -16.41
N ASP A 330 -2.05 14.41 -17.53
CA ASP A 330 -1.70 13.08 -18.00
C ASP A 330 -0.21 13.04 -18.43
N VAL A 331 0.43 11.88 -18.24
CA VAL A 331 1.81 11.63 -18.67
C VAL A 331 1.87 11.45 -20.19
N ASP A 332 2.97 11.85 -20.84
CA ASP A 332 3.20 11.55 -22.27
C ASP A 332 2.98 10.05 -22.51
N PRO A 333 2.04 9.63 -23.39
CA PRO A 333 1.77 8.22 -23.68
C PRO A 333 3.01 7.40 -24.06
N LYS A 334 4.09 8.03 -24.58
CA LYS A 334 5.36 7.36 -24.88
C LYS A 334 6.13 6.90 -23.64
N GLN A 335 5.85 7.48 -22.47
CA GLN A 335 6.42 7.09 -21.18
C GLN A 335 5.56 6.02 -20.47
N CYS A 336 4.45 5.60 -21.09
CA CYS A 336 3.49 4.67 -20.51
C CYS A 336 3.71 3.26 -21.06
N LEU A 337 4.04 2.32 -20.16
CA LEU A 337 4.27 0.91 -20.49
C LEU A 337 3.06 0.21 -21.16
N HIS A 338 1.83 0.71 -20.93
CA HIS A 338 0.60 0.17 -21.49
C HIS A 338 -0.34 1.32 -21.93
N PRO A 339 -1.16 1.13 -22.98
CA PRO A 339 -2.17 2.11 -23.39
C PRO A 339 -3.14 2.39 -22.24
N PRO A 340 -3.43 3.66 -21.90
CA PRO A 340 -4.03 3.98 -20.62
C PRO A 340 -5.56 3.89 -20.63
N ALA A 341 -6.11 2.86 -19.99
CA ALA A 341 -7.34 3.07 -19.23
C ALA A 341 -6.99 3.90 -17.98
N PRO A 342 -7.82 4.85 -17.54
CA PRO A 342 -7.61 5.51 -16.25
C PRO A 342 -7.65 4.44 -15.16
N PRO A 343 -6.55 4.20 -14.42
CA PRO A 343 -6.51 3.11 -13.47
C PRO A 343 -7.49 3.39 -12.32
N PRO A 344 -7.98 2.34 -11.66
CA PRO A 344 -8.76 2.53 -10.45
C PRO A 344 -7.86 3.13 -9.36
N ALA A 345 -8.47 3.82 -8.40
CA ALA A 345 -7.73 4.56 -7.37
C ALA A 345 -6.80 3.64 -6.56
N ASP A 346 -5.51 3.96 -6.52
CA ASP A 346 -4.47 3.23 -5.77
C ASP A 346 -4.84 3.10 -4.29
N ALA A 347 -5.35 4.20 -3.71
CA ALA A 347 -5.87 4.23 -2.35
C ALA A 347 -7.28 4.88 -2.31
N VAL A 348 -8.04 4.51 -1.29
CA VAL A 348 -9.26 5.21 -0.88
C VAL A 348 -9.10 5.66 0.56
N LEU A 349 -9.36 6.92 0.82
CA LEU A 349 -9.39 7.50 2.16
C LEU A 349 -10.85 7.55 2.61
N LEU A 350 -11.20 6.75 3.61
CA LEU A 350 -12.53 6.77 4.22
C LEU A 350 -12.49 7.77 5.36
N VAL A 351 -13.13 8.92 5.15
CA VAL A 351 -13.17 10.02 6.11
C VAL A 351 -14.45 9.93 6.92
N GLU A 352 -14.34 10.11 8.23
CA GLU A 352 -15.44 10.15 9.20
C GLU A 352 -15.36 11.46 9.99
N ASP A 353 -16.44 12.24 9.99
CA ASP A 353 -16.59 13.48 10.75
C ASP A 353 -17.98 13.55 11.43
N ALA A 354 -18.34 14.72 11.97
CA ALA A 354 -19.65 14.92 12.63
C ALA A 354 -20.85 14.97 11.66
N ALA A 355 -20.62 15.17 10.35
CA ALA A 355 -21.65 15.21 9.31
C ALA A 355 -21.86 13.84 8.65
N GLY A 356 -20.88 12.94 8.68
CA GLY A 356 -21.05 11.54 8.30
C GLY A 356 -19.76 10.85 7.85
N LYS A 357 -19.90 10.03 6.79
CA LYS A 357 -18.80 9.30 6.15
C LYS A 357 -18.77 9.56 4.66
N GLY A 358 -17.59 9.42 4.06
CA GLY A 358 -17.41 9.50 2.61
C GLY A 358 -16.01 9.08 2.18
N ALA A 359 -15.81 8.98 0.86
CA ALA A 359 -14.57 8.48 0.28
C ALA A 359 -13.84 9.56 -0.52
N ILE A 360 -12.51 9.62 -0.37
CA ILE A 360 -11.62 10.35 -1.27
C ILE A 360 -10.76 9.31 -1.99
N HIS A 361 -10.95 9.21 -3.30
CA HIS A 361 -10.19 8.32 -4.17
C HIS A 361 -8.88 8.99 -4.58
N VAL A 362 -7.77 8.27 -4.44
CA VAL A 362 -6.42 8.77 -4.72
C VAL A 362 -5.79 7.89 -5.81
N ALA A 363 -5.50 8.49 -6.96
CA ALA A 363 -4.81 7.84 -8.07
C ALA A 363 -3.47 8.53 -8.33
N PHE A 364 -2.36 7.82 -8.21
CA PHE A 364 -1.00 8.35 -8.39
C PHE A 364 -0.10 7.45 -9.23
N SER A 365 -0.35 6.14 -9.29
CA SER A 365 0.47 5.19 -10.06
C SER A 365 0.26 5.31 -11.57
N GLY A 366 -0.91 5.79 -12.00
CA GLY A 366 -1.35 5.83 -13.38
C GLY A 366 -0.56 6.76 -14.30
N CYS A 367 -0.71 6.55 -15.61
CA CYS A 367 -0.34 7.57 -16.59
C CYS A 367 -1.41 8.65 -16.76
N THR A 368 -2.69 8.25 -16.72
CA THR A 368 -3.83 9.16 -16.92
C THR A 368 -4.72 9.23 -15.69
N GLY A 369 -5.49 10.32 -15.58
CA GLY A 369 -6.53 10.46 -14.56
C GLY A 369 -6.03 10.57 -13.11
N ARG A 370 -4.71 10.77 -12.92
CA ARG A 370 -4.06 10.98 -11.62
C ARG A 370 -4.69 12.16 -10.87
N GLY A 371 -4.74 12.06 -9.55
CA GLY A 371 -5.27 13.09 -8.65
C GLY A 371 -6.09 12.53 -7.50
N LEU A 372 -6.79 13.46 -6.84
CA LEU A 372 -7.77 13.25 -5.79
C LEU A 372 -9.18 13.42 -6.38
N ASP A 373 -10.13 12.61 -5.93
CA ASP A 373 -11.53 12.64 -6.34
C ASP A 373 -12.44 12.25 -5.18
N ASN A 374 -13.24 13.19 -4.66
CA ASN A 374 -14.18 12.96 -3.56
C ASN A 374 -15.63 12.76 -4.06
N GLY A 375 -15.83 12.45 -5.34
CA GLY A 375 -17.13 12.30 -5.99
C GLY A 375 -17.81 13.61 -6.40
N ALA A 376 -17.29 14.77 -6.00
CA ALA A 376 -17.84 16.09 -6.33
C ALA A 376 -16.79 17.09 -6.83
N LEU A 377 -15.58 17.03 -6.29
CA LEU A 377 -14.41 17.84 -6.66
C LEU A 377 -13.26 16.93 -7.08
N ARG A 378 -12.37 17.46 -7.91
CA ARG A 378 -11.08 16.86 -8.23
C ARG A 378 -9.95 17.83 -7.88
N ALA A 379 -8.84 17.31 -7.39
CA ALA A 379 -7.65 18.10 -7.06
C ALA A 379 -6.36 17.32 -7.38
N HIS A 380 -5.23 18.03 -7.46
CA HIS A 380 -3.93 17.43 -7.69
C HIS A 380 -3.53 16.55 -6.50
N VAL A 381 -2.96 15.37 -6.78
CA VAL A 381 -2.14 14.65 -5.82
C VAL A 381 -0.67 15.06 -6.02
N ASN A 382 0.08 15.19 -4.94
CA ASN A 382 1.51 15.51 -4.99
C ASN A 382 2.31 14.57 -4.06
N LEU A 383 3.64 14.55 -4.20
CA LEU A 383 4.49 13.65 -3.42
C LEU A 383 4.32 13.80 -1.88
N PRO A 384 4.25 15.01 -1.29
CA PRO A 384 3.97 15.18 0.14
C PRO A 384 2.66 14.54 0.61
N ILE A 385 1.58 14.62 -0.17
CA ILE A 385 0.30 13.96 0.13
C ILE A 385 0.46 12.44 0.08
N ILE A 386 1.14 11.91 -0.94
CA ILE A 386 1.38 10.46 -1.07
C ILE A 386 2.25 9.96 0.09
N GLN A 387 3.27 10.70 0.51
CA GLN A 387 4.08 10.34 1.68
C GLN A 387 3.24 10.27 2.96
N ARG A 388 2.35 11.25 3.21
CA ARG A 388 1.42 11.22 4.34
C ARG A 388 0.43 10.05 4.30
N ILE A 389 0.09 9.56 3.10
CA ILE A 389 -0.78 8.39 2.89
C ILE A 389 -0.01 7.07 3.05
N MET A 390 1.20 6.96 2.49
CA MET A 390 1.93 5.69 2.37
C MET A 390 2.83 5.38 3.56
N ILE A 391 3.34 6.39 4.29
CA ILE A 391 4.17 6.16 5.49
C ILE A 391 3.41 5.35 6.57
N PRO A 392 2.15 5.69 6.96
CA PRO A 392 1.39 4.91 7.93
C PRO A 392 1.08 3.47 7.49
N LEU A 393 1.07 3.20 6.19
CA LEU A 393 0.80 1.87 5.63
C LEU A 393 2.00 0.92 5.67
N GLY A 394 3.21 1.44 5.95
CA GLY A 394 4.44 0.65 6.01
C GLY A 394 4.78 -0.07 4.70
N THR A 395 4.35 0.43 3.54
CA THR A 395 4.64 -0.20 2.23
C THR A 395 5.16 0.81 1.21
N GLY A 396 5.95 0.30 0.25
CA GLY A 396 6.48 1.09 -0.85
C GLY A 396 5.41 1.47 -1.87
N PHE A 397 5.71 2.49 -2.67
CA PHE A 397 4.84 2.95 -3.76
C PHE A 397 5.67 3.35 -4.99
N THR A 398 5.00 3.35 -6.13
CA THR A 398 5.53 3.85 -7.41
C THR A 398 4.52 4.82 -8.02
N PHE A 399 5.03 5.78 -8.77
CA PHE A 399 4.22 6.71 -9.54
C PHE A 399 4.89 7.00 -10.89
N ASN A 400 4.07 7.30 -11.89
CA ASN A 400 4.52 7.75 -13.20
C ASN A 400 4.41 9.27 -13.30
N GLY A 401 5.29 9.87 -14.11
CA GLY A 401 5.30 11.31 -14.41
C GLY A 401 5.65 12.21 -13.24
N ASP A 402 5.49 13.52 -13.45
CA ASP A 402 5.72 14.53 -12.40
C ASP A 402 4.53 14.63 -11.44
N LEU A 403 4.83 14.80 -10.16
CA LEU A 403 3.92 15.01 -9.03
C LEU A 403 4.43 16.14 -8.11
N SER A 404 5.18 17.09 -8.71
CA SER A 404 5.63 18.32 -8.07
C SER A 404 4.45 19.19 -7.59
N PRO A 405 4.64 19.96 -6.50
CA PRO A 405 3.56 20.66 -5.80
C PRO A 405 2.93 21.81 -6.60
#